data_AF-A0A8J7AQ47-F1
#
_entry.id   AF-A0A8J7AQ47-F1
#
_cell.length_a   1.000
_cell.length_b   1.000
_cell.length_c   1.000
_cell.angle_alpha   90.00
_cell.angle_beta   90.00
_cell.angle_gamma   90.00
#
_symmetry.space_group_name_H-M   'P 1'
#
loop_
_entity.id
_entity.type
_entity.pdbx_description
1 polymer ?
#
loop_
_entity_poly.entity_id
_entity_poly.type
_entity_poly.pdbx_seq_one_letter_code
_entity_poly.pdbx_strand_id
1 'polypeptide(L)'
;MSNLPVFQLLLQDNPNLFSTEGLSSLLQDCLRLRYPKRHKFIYPSLLDRQVYLALAGLGNGDAEDEEIVHRIMADPKGWCLDADDEVHEGAKFYDKMGKMFGSNFGADLFIYHSIRDNIQELQQRLGISGVKTKNISVRDRLFSYPTVDDQLITLESDRIILKQAVPEIIKYFVSLVQMQPAYELSLVSEDEQKIPTSVATVEGYAPMTFSADIYAESCSWEKSGDNCWQGKSTFRKDPDKIRLFLHLDHNDQEFICFEAVHPDKNRFPWLVETAD
;
A
#
# COMPACT_ATOMS: atom_id res chain seq x y z
N MET A 1 5.42 -6.75 28.85
CA MET A 1 4.18 -5.94 29.01
C MET A 1 4.50 -4.51 29.51
N SER A 2 5.55 -3.87 29.01
CA SER A 2 5.99 -2.52 29.44
C SER A 2 5.40 -1.35 28.64
N ASN A 3 4.71 -1.58 27.50
CA ASN A 3 4.24 -0.51 26.60
C ASN A 3 2.82 0.03 26.89
N LEU A 4 2.20 -0.36 28.01
CA LEU A 4 0.86 0.10 28.41
C LEU A 4 0.71 1.64 28.47
N PRO A 5 1.69 2.42 28.96
CA PRO A 5 1.57 3.88 29.02
C PRO A 5 1.51 4.54 27.63
N VAL A 6 2.27 4.02 26.66
CA VAL A 6 2.33 4.55 25.29
C VAL A 6 0.99 4.37 24.59
N PHE A 7 0.40 3.18 24.67
CA PHE A 7 -0.90 2.94 24.06
C PHE A 7 -2.03 3.74 24.72
N GLN A 8 -1.93 4.07 26.02
CA GLN A 8 -2.89 4.97 26.66
C GLN A 8 -2.84 6.39 26.08
N LEU A 9 -1.64 6.92 25.84
CA LEU A 9 -1.48 8.24 25.18
C LEU A 9 -2.02 8.21 23.75
N LEU A 10 -1.70 7.18 22.97
CA LEU A 10 -2.20 7.03 21.60
C LEU A 10 -3.73 6.85 21.54
N LEU A 11 -4.34 6.22 22.55
CA LEU A 11 -5.79 6.13 22.68
C LEU A 11 -6.47 7.47 23.01
N GLN A 12 -5.76 8.38 23.70
CA GLN A 12 -6.25 9.75 23.92
C GLN A 12 -6.25 10.56 22.61
N ASP A 13 -5.26 10.33 21.75
CA ASP A 13 -5.20 10.92 20.41
C ASP A 13 -6.30 10.37 19.50
N ASN A 14 -6.46 9.03 19.47
CA ASN A 14 -7.45 8.36 18.66
C ASN A 14 -8.07 7.15 19.42
N PRO A 15 -9.35 7.22 19.82
CA PRO A 15 -10.00 6.13 20.55
C PRO A 15 -10.15 4.85 19.71
N ASN A 16 -10.03 4.95 18.39
CA ASN A 16 -10.10 3.82 17.47
C ASN A 16 -8.73 3.19 17.19
N LEU A 17 -7.71 3.43 18.02
CA LEU A 17 -6.36 2.89 17.83
C LEU A 17 -6.34 1.39 17.48
N PHE A 18 -7.13 0.59 18.19
CA PHE A 18 -7.23 -0.86 17.98
C PHE A 18 -8.28 -1.24 16.93
N SER A 19 -8.22 -0.57 15.78
CA SER A 19 -8.97 -0.89 14.56
C SER A 19 -8.02 -0.92 13.37
N THR A 20 -8.47 -1.46 12.23
CA THR A 20 -7.70 -1.44 10.97
C THR A 20 -7.26 -0.02 10.63
N GLU A 21 -8.20 0.93 10.62
CA GLU A 21 -7.93 2.34 10.31
C GLU A 21 -7.01 2.98 11.35
N GLY A 22 -7.18 2.62 12.63
CA GLY A 22 -6.37 3.11 13.74
C GLY A 22 -4.90 2.72 13.61
N LEU A 23 -4.63 1.43 13.43
CA LEU A 23 -3.27 0.91 13.29
C LEU A 23 -2.61 1.36 11.98
N SER A 24 -3.34 1.35 10.86
CA SER A 24 -2.81 1.83 9.58
C SER A 24 -2.46 3.33 9.64
N SER A 25 -3.31 4.13 10.28
CA SER A 25 -3.03 5.56 10.53
C SER A 25 -1.80 5.77 11.42
N LEU A 26 -1.59 4.91 12.42
CA LEU A 26 -0.43 4.98 13.32
C LEU A 26 0.86 4.74 12.53
N LEU A 27 0.90 3.68 11.70
CA LEU A 27 2.05 3.37 10.86
C LEU A 27 2.32 4.47 9.82
N GLN A 28 1.25 5.03 9.23
CA GLN A 28 1.38 6.15 8.31
C GLN A 28 1.95 7.40 8.99
N ASP A 29 1.49 7.73 10.20
CA ASP A 29 2.03 8.86 10.95
C ASP A 29 3.51 8.65 11.31
N CYS A 30 3.90 7.43 11.70
CA CYS A 30 5.29 7.05 11.93
C CYS A 30 6.17 7.30 10.68
N LEU A 31 5.72 6.90 9.49
CA LEU A 31 6.41 7.20 8.22
C LEU A 31 6.59 8.71 7.97
N ARG A 32 5.64 9.52 8.44
CA ARG A 32 5.56 10.96 8.17
C ARG A 32 6.32 11.82 9.17
N LEU A 33 6.91 11.25 10.22
CA LEU A 33 7.72 11.97 11.21
C LEU A 33 8.93 12.70 10.62
N ARG A 34 9.42 12.29 9.45
CA ARG A 34 10.48 13.02 8.72
C ARG A 34 10.00 14.34 8.11
N TYR A 35 8.70 14.52 7.92
CA TYR A 35 8.11 15.69 7.29
C TYR A 35 6.97 16.28 8.14
N PRO A 36 7.20 16.60 9.43
CA PRO A 36 6.12 16.86 10.37
C PRO A 36 5.35 18.14 10.04
N LYS A 37 5.98 19.09 9.34
CA LYS A 37 5.35 20.36 8.91
C LYS A 37 4.42 20.20 7.70
N ARG A 38 4.43 19.05 7.02
CA ARG A 38 3.65 18.79 5.79
C ARG A 38 2.58 17.71 6.00
N HIS A 39 2.40 17.26 7.23
CA HIS A 39 1.51 16.16 7.58
C HIS A 39 0.66 16.55 8.78
N LYS A 40 -0.64 16.25 8.72
CA LYS A 40 -1.54 16.43 9.87
C LYS A 40 -1.64 15.07 10.57
N PHE A 41 -1.02 14.98 11.73
CA PHE A 41 -0.97 13.76 12.52
C PHE A 41 -2.34 13.44 13.13
N ILE A 42 -2.74 12.18 13.03
CA ILE A 42 -3.84 11.57 13.78
C ILE A 42 -3.37 11.28 15.21
N TYR A 43 -2.09 10.93 15.38
CA TYR A 43 -1.42 10.68 16.65
C TYR A 43 -0.35 11.74 16.94
N PRO A 44 -0.74 12.97 17.35
CA PRO A 44 0.22 14.03 17.68
C PRO A 44 1.19 13.64 18.81
N SER A 45 0.85 12.67 19.67
CA SER A 45 1.77 12.15 20.70
C SER A 45 3.05 11.55 20.11
N LEU A 46 3.05 11.11 18.85
CA LEU A 46 4.25 10.63 18.15
C LEU A 46 5.32 11.70 17.93
N LEU A 47 4.95 12.99 18.03
CA LEU A 47 5.92 14.09 17.96
C LEU A 47 6.83 14.10 19.20
N ASP A 48 6.43 13.45 20.28
CA ASP A 48 7.34 13.08 21.36
C ASP A 48 8.16 11.86 20.94
N ARG A 49 9.47 12.07 20.80
CA ARG A 49 10.42 11.03 20.40
C ARG A 49 10.39 9.82 21.32
N GLN A 50 10.08 9.98 22.60
CA GLN A 50 10.01 8.87 23.55
C GLN A 50 8.84 7.92 23.24
N VAL A 51 7.70 8.47 22.80
CA VAL A 51 6.55 7.67 22.35
C VAL A 51 6.92 6.85 21.12
N TYR A 52 7.60 7.48 20.15
CA TYR A 52 8.06 6.82 18.92
C TYR A 52 9.07 5.69 19.21
N LEU A 53 10.08 5.93 20.06
CA LEU A 53 11.07 4.92 20.43
C LEU A 53 10.44 3.79 21.25
N ALA A 54 9.50 4.10 22.15
CA ALA A 54 8.82 3.09 22.93
C ALA A 54 7.91 2.18 22.08
N LEU A 55 7.30 2.69 21.00
CA LEU A 55 6.63 1.85 20.00
C LEU A 55 7.59 0.89 19.28
N ALA A 56 8.84 1.31 19.09
CA ALA A 56 9.89 0.47 18.53
C ALA A 56 10.43 -0.57 19.53
N GLY A 57 10.00 -0.50 20.80
CA GLY A 57 10.55 -1.31 21.89
C GLY A 57 11.89 -0.79 22.43
N LEU A 58 12.27 0.45 22.11
CA LEU A 58 13.57 1.08 22.41
C LEU A 58 13.47 2.22 23.45
N GLY A 59 12.37 2.28 24.20
CA GLY A 59 12.00 3.44 25.03
C GLY A 59 11.93 3.19 26.54
N ASN A 60 12.41 2.05 27.05
CA ASN A 60 12.33 1.73 28.47
C ASN A 60 13.55 2.19 29.28
N GLY A 61 14.27 3.24 28.87
CA GLY A 61 15.23 3.95 29.73
C GLY A 61 16.35 3.13 30.38
N ASP A 62 16.52 1.85 30.03
CA ASP A 62 17.69 1.08 30.38
C ASP A 62 18.83 1.61 29.52
N ALA A 63 19.98 1.87 30.14
CA ALA A 63 21.15 2.43 29.49
C ALA A 63 21.58 1.61 28.25
N GLU A 64 21.22 0.33 28.20
CA GLU A 64 21.35 -0.54 27.04
C GLU A 64 20.56 -0.03 25.83
N ASP A 65 19.25 0.21 25.91
CA ASP A 65 18.40 0.61 24.77
C ASP A 65 18.83 1.97 24.17
N GLU A 66 19.16 2.95 25.02
CA GLU A 66 19.71 4.23 24.57
C GLU A 66 21.10 4.05 23.95
N GLU A 67 21.90 3.11 24.46
CA GLU A 67 23.18 2.72 23.88
C GLU A 67 23.01 1.92 22.58
N ILE A 68 21.97 1.12 22.40
CA ILE A 68 21.61 0.44 21.14
C ILE A 68 21.30 1.51 20.09
N VAL A 69 20.41 2.45 20.42
CA VAL A 69 20.03 3.54 19.52
C VAL A 69 21.25 4.43 19.22
N HIS A 70 22.05 4.79 20.23
CA HIS A 70 23.26 5.59 20.06
C HIS A 70 24.33 4.84 19.24
N ARG A 71 24.52 3.54 19.43
CA ARG A 71 25.49 2.71 18.68
C ARG A 71 25.03 2.47 17.24
N ILE A 72 23.76 2.19 16.99
CA ILE A 72 23.17 2.14 15.64
C ILE A 72 23.35 3.49 14.92
N MET A 73 23.24 4.60 15.66
CA MET A 73 23.38 5.95 15.10
C MET A 73 24.83 6.44 14.95
N ALA A 74 25.75 5.97 15.79
CA ALA A 74 27.15 6.39 15.81
C ALA A 74 28.08 5.49 14.97
N ASP A 75 27.81 4.18 14.92
CA ASP A 75 28.54 3.22 14.09
C ASP A 75 27.65 2.03 13.71
N PRO A 76 26.89 2.14 12.59
CA PRO A 76 26.07 1.05 12.06
C PRO A 76 26.84 -0.27 11.82
N LYS A 77 28.18 -0.22 11.73
CA LYS A 77 29.04 -1.39 11.50
C LYS A 77 29.48 -2.10 12.77
N GLY A 78 29.57 -1.39 13.89
CA GLY A 78 30.08 -1.91 15.17
C GLY A 78 29.03 -2.64 16.02
N TRP A 79 27.75 -2.32 15.83
CA TRP A 79 26.65 -2.86 16.64
C TRP A 79 26.40 -4.36 16.43
N CYS A 80 26.66 -4.88 15.23
CA CYS A 80 26.33 -6.26 14.86
C CYS A 80 27.50 -7.24 15.02
N LEU A 81 28.67 -6.81 15.49
CA LEU A 81 29.90 -7.61 15.42
C LEU A 81 29.81 -9.02 16.06
N ASP A 82 28.93 -9.21 17.04
CA ASP A 82 28.66 -10.49 17.71
C ASP A 82 27.30 -11.11 17.35
N ALA A 83 26.57 -10.54 16.39
CA ALA A 83 25.24 -11.00 15.98
C ALA A 83 25.32 -12.02 14.84
N ASP A 84 24.28 -12.84 14.67
CA ASP A 84 24.20 -13.83 13.61
C ASP A 84 24.24 -13.18 12.20
N ASP A 85 24.58 -13.98 11.18
CA ASP A 85 24.79 -13.49 9.80
C ASP A 85 23.58 -12.73 9.22
N GLU A 86 22.36 -13.12 9.59
CA GLU A 86 21.12 -12.44 9.16
C GLU A 86 21.02 -11.01 9.71
N VAL A 87 21.45 -10.80 10.95
CA VAL A 87 21.46 -9.49 11.62
C VAL A 87 22.53 -8.59 10.98
N HIS A 88 23.67 -9.16 10.60
CA HIS A 88 24.71 -8.46 9.85
C HIS A 88 24.25 -8.00 8.47
N GLU A 89 23.54 -8.83 7.71
CA GLU A 89 22.98 -8.45 6.41
C GLU A 89 21.93 -7.35 6.53
N GLY A 90 21.06 -7.43 7.56
CA GLY A 90 20.12 -6.35 7.89
C GLY A 90 20.81 -5.02 8.19
N ALA A 91 21.86 -5.03 9.01
CA ALA A 91 22.61 -3.81 9.33
C ALA A 91 23.34 -3.21 8.11
N LYS A 92 23.92 -4.05 7.25
CA LYS A 92 24.50 -3.60 5.98
C LYS A 92 23.47 -2.95 5.08
N PHE A 93 22.24 -3.47 5.05
CA PHE A 93 21.14 -2.88 4.29
C PHE A 93 20.84 -1.46 4.79
N TYR A 94 20.64 -1.26 6.10
CA TYR A 94 20.34 0.07 6.64
C TYR A 94 21.50 1.06 6.48
N ASP A 95 22.75 0.62 6.66
CA ASP A 95 23.96 1.43 6.39
C ASP A 95 24.02 1.88 4.92
N LYS A 96 23.75 0.97 3.98
CA LYS A 96 23.70 1.29 2.55
C LYS A 96 22.61 2.32 2.24
N MET A 97 21.43 2.17 2.86
CA MET A 97 20.33 3.15 2.71
C MET A 97 20.71 4.51 3.30
N GLY A 98 21.39 4.54 4.45
CA GLY A 98 21.94 5.76 5.04
C GLY A 98 22.94 6.47 4.11
N LYS A 99 23.86 5.73 3.48
CA LYS A 99 24.82 6.30 2.52
C LYS A 99 24.14 6.90 1.27
N MET A 100 23.04 6.29 0.81
CA MET A 100 22.35 6.71 -0.40
C MET A 100 21.41 7.90 -0.17
N PHE A 101 20.75 7.96 0.99
CA PHE A 101 19.65 8.91 1.25
C PHE A 101 19.90 9.87 2.42
N GLY A 102 21.06 9.78 3.09
CA GLY A 102 21.49 10.67 4.17
C GLY A 102 21.78 9.93 5.48
N SER A 103 22.70 10.46 6.29
CA SER A 103 23.29 9.78 7.46
C SER A 103 22.27 9.21 8.46
N ASN A 104 21.11 9.85 8.60
CA ASN A 104 20.08 9.44 9.56
C ASN A 104 19.01 8.51 8.95
N PHE A 105 19.00 8.35 7.63
CA PHE A 105 17.96 7.61 6.92
C PHE A 105 17.93 6.13 7.30
N GLY A 106 19.11 5.52 7.47
CA GLY A 106 19.22 4.10 7.82
C GLY A 106 18.57 3.77 9.16
N ALA A 107 18.88 4.53 10.21
CA ALA A 107 18.32 4.29 11.53
C ALA A 107 16.84 4.65 11.65
N ASP A 108 16.40 5.74 11.01
CA ASP A 108 14.98 6.07 10.93
C ASP A 108 14.17 4.93 10.26
N LEU A 109 14.74 4.31 9.21
CA LEU A 109 14.11 3.18 8.53
C LEU A 109 14.09 1.92 9.41
N PHE A 110 15.18 1.67 10.14
CA PHE A 110 15.25 0.59 11.13
C PHE A 110 14.17 0.74 12.19
N ILE A 111 14.08 1.92 12.82
CA ILE A 111 13.07 2.19 13.87
C ILE A 111 11.66 2.02 13.31
N TYR A 112 11.38 2.50 12.09
CA TYR A 112 10.08 2.30 11.46
C TYR A 112 9.76 0.81 11.25
N HIS A 113 10.70 0.01 10.78
CA HIS A 113 10.50 -1.44 10.63
C HIS A 113 10.23 -2.11 11.98
N SER A 114 10.98 -1.77 13.04
CA SER A 114 10.72 -2.28 14.39
C SER A 114 9.32 -1.93 14.89
N ILE A 115 8.86 -0.69 14.66
CA ILE A 115 7.49 -0.28 15.00
C ILE A 115 6.47 -1.08 14.21
N ARG A 116 6.65 -1.20 12.89
CA ARG A 116 5.74 -1.95 12.01
C ARG A 116 5.60 -3.38 12.50
N ASP A 117 6.72 -4.05 12.77
CA ASP A 117 6.72 -5.45 13.18
C ASP A 117 6.04 -5.61 14.55
N ASN A 118 6.33 -4.73 15.52
CA ASN A 118 5.64 -4.70 16.82
C ASN A 118 4.12 -4.45 16.70
N ILE A 119 3.70 -3.59 15.77
CA ILE A 119 2.28 -3.33 15.50
C ILE A 119 1.61 -4.51 14.82
N GLN A 120 2.30 -5.23 13.93
CA GLN A 120 1.79 -6.44 13.29
C GLN A 120 1.65 -7.60 14.29
N GLU A 121 2.59 -7.75 15.23
CA GLU A 121 2.43 -8.69 16.35
C GLU A 121 1.22 -8.34 17.22
N LEU A 122 1.05 -7.05 17.56
CA LEU A 122 -0.10 -6.57 18.30
C LEU A 122 -1.41 -6.84 17.55
N GLN A 123 -1.43 -6.56 16.25
CA GLN A 123 -2.55 -6.81 15.35
C GLN A 123 -2.97 -8.28 15.41
N GLN A 124 -2.03 -9.23 15.26
CA GLN A 124 -2.30 -10.66 15.36
C GLN A 124 -2.86 -11.04 16.73
N ARG A 125 -2.23 -10.56 17.81
CA ARG A 125 -2.64 -10.88 19.18
C ARG A 125 -4.06 -10.39 19.51
N LEU A 126 -4.45 -9.26 18.94
CA LEU A 126 -5.78 -8.67 19.14
C LEU A 126 -6.80 -9.11 18.08
N GLY A 127 -6.39 -9.87 17.06
CA GLY A 127 -7.26 -10.27 15.96
C GLY A 127 -7.80 -9.09 15.14
N ILE A 128 -7.01 -8.01 15.02
CA ILE A 128 -7.41 -6.82 14.26
C ILE A 128 -7.23 -7.12 12.77
N SER A 129 -8.31 -6.96 11.99
CA SER A 129 -8.30 -7.24 10.55
C SER A 129 -7.27 -6.38 9.81
N GLY A 130 -6.57 -6.97 8.85
CA GLY A 130 -5.74 -6.26 7.86
C GLY A 130 -6.54 -5.79 6.64
N VAL A 131 -7.86 -5.94 6.65
CA VAL A 131 -8.74 -5.57 5.53
C VAL A 131 -9.46 -4.26 5.85
N LYS A 132 -9.42 -3.34 4.88
CA LYS A 132 -10.14 -2.06 4.91
C LYS A 132 -11.22 -2.04 3.84
N THR A 133 -12.17 -1.12 3.99
CA THR A 133 -13.13 -0.83 2.92
C THR A 133 -12.53 0.17 1.94
N LYS A 134 -12.40 -0.20 0.67
CA LYS A 134 -12.05 0.70 -0.43
C LYS A 134 -13.30 1.15 -1.16
N ASN A 135 -13.31 2.43 -1.51
CA ASN A 135 -14.38 3.07 -2.25
C ASN A 135 -13.86 3.49 -3.61
N ILE A 136 -14.54 3.08 -4.68
CA ILE A 136 -14.26 3.54 -6.04
C ILE A 136 -15.53 4.20 -6.62
N SER A 137 -15.36 5.36 -7.25
CA SER A 137 -16.45 6.09 -7.89
C SER A 137 -16.21 6.18 -9.40
N VAL A 138 -17.05 5.54 -10.20
CA VAL A 138 -16.98 5.56 -11.67
C VAL A 138 -18.37 5.87 -12.24
N ARG A 139 -18.48 6.83 -13.16
CA ARG A 139 -19.73 7.17 -13.87
C ARG A 139 -20.96 7.32 -12.95
N ASP A 140 -20.81 8.01 -11.84
CA ASP A 140 -21.86 8.24 -10.82
C ASP A 140 -22.21 7.02 -9.93
N ARG A 141 -21.48 5.91 -10.04
CA ARG A 141 -21.61 4.74 -9.16
C ARG A 141 -20.51 4.72 -8.13
N LEU A 142 -20.89 4.76 -6.86
CA LEU A 142 -20.01 4.44 -5.75
C LEU A 142 -20.09 2.94 -5.48
N PHE A 143 -18.94 2.28 -5.46
CA PHE A 143 -18.82 0.88 -5.10
C PHE A 143 -17.81 0.73 -3.97
N SER A 144 -18.23 0.03 -2.92
CA SER A 144 -17.46 -0.21 -1.72
C SER A 144 -17.16 -1.71 -1.61
N TYR A 145 -15.90 -2.07 -1.40
CA TYR A 145 -15.49 -3.46 -1.30
C TYR A 145 -14.30 -3.63 -0.35
N PRO A 146 -14.13 -4.80 0.27
CA PRO A 146 -12.96 -5.08 1.10
C PRO A 146 -11.69 -5.20 0.25
N THR A 147 -10.59 -4.63 0.73
CA THR A 147 -9.25 -4.76 0.15
C THR A 147 -8.21 -4.84 1.25
N VAL A 148 -7.01 -5.31 0.93
CA VAL A 148 -5.88 -5.39 1.86
C VAL A 148 -5.41 -3.97 2.21
N ASP A 149 -5.08 -3.73 3.48
CA ASP A 149 -4.34 -2.53 3.86
C ASP A 149 -2.83 -2.74 3.66
N ASP A 150 -2.20 -1.85 2.91
CA ASP A 150 -0.81 -1.98 2.46
C ASP A 150 0.23 -2.00 3.61
N GLN A 151 -0.16 -1.65 4.84
CA GLN A 151 0.73 -1.60 6.00
C GLN A 151 0.47 -2.72 7.02
N LEU A 152 -0.71 -3.33 6.99
CA LEU A 152 -1.12 -4.37 7.93
C LEU A 152 -1.00 -5.75 7.29
N ILE A 153 -0.95 -6.78 8.12
CA ILE A 153 -0.89 -8.16 7.63
C ILE A 153 -2.30 -8.73 7.46
N THR A 154 -2.49 -9.54 6.42
CA THR A 154 -3.75 -10.26 6.18
C THR A 154 -3.85 -11.45 7.13
N LEU A 155 -4.85 -11.45 8.02
CA LEU A 155 -5.11 -12.57 8.93
C LEU A 155 -5.87 -13.70 8.22
N GLU A 156 -5.89 -14.90 8.80
CA GLU A 156 -6.65 -16.03 8.21
C GLU A 156 -8.15 -15.73 8.07
N SER A 157 -8.72 -14.97 9.02
CA SER A 157 -10.12 -14.50 8.97
C SER A 157 -10.38 -13.56 7.80
N ASP A 158 -9.39 -12.77 7.40
CA ASP A 158 -9.49 -11.79 6.32
C ASP A 158 -9.56 -12.47 4.95
N ARG A 159 -8.91 -13.63 4.83
CA ARG A 159 -8.89 -14.45 3.61
C ARG A 159 -10.29 -14.80 3.13
N ILE A 160 -11.17 -15.14 4.06
CA ILE A 160 -12.56 -15.49 3.76
C ILE A 160 -13.31 -14.26 3.25
N ILE A 161 -13.11 -13.10 3.89
CA ILE A 161 -13.76 -11.83 3.53
C ILE A 161 -13.38 -11.42 2.11
N LEU A 162 -12.08 -11.44 1.80
CA LEU A 162 -11.55 -11.07 0.48
C LEU A 162 -12.11 -12.00 -0.61
N LYS A 163 -12.04 -13.31 -0.39
CA LYS A 163 -12.52 -14.31 -1.36
C LYS A 163 -14.02 -14.22 -1.61
N GLN A 164 -14.81 -13.94 -0.57
CA GLN A 164 -16.27 -13.77 -0.70
C GLN A 164 -16.66 -12.51 -1.48
N ALA A 165 -15.81 -11.48 -1.49
CA ALA A 165 -16.08 -10.23 -2.21
C ALA A 165 -15.81 -10.31 -3.71
N VAL A 166 -14.93 -11.21 -4.15
CA VAL A 166 -14.49 -11.37 -5.56
C VAL A 166 -15.66 -11.35 -6.55
N PRO A 167 -16.76 -12.13 -6.39
CA PRO A 167 -17.82 -12.16 -7.39
C PRO A 167 -18.51 -10.81 -7.60
N GLU A 168 -18.73 -10.04 -6.53
CA GLU A 168 -19.37 -8.73 -6.63
C GLU A 168 -18.41 -7.68 -7.21
N ILE A 169 -17.10 -7.77 -6.93
CA ILE A 169 -16.07 -6.91 -7.55
C ILE A 169 -16.02 -7.17 -9.07
N ILE A 170 -15.94 -8.43 -9.49
CA ILE A 170 -15.96 -8.82 -10.91
C ILE A 170 -17.24 -8.34 -11.59
N LYS A 171 -18.40 -8.56 -10.97
CA LYS A 171 -19.70 -8.11 -11.48
C LYS A 171 -19.77 -6.60 -11.63
N TYR A 172 -19.25 -5.84 -10.66
CA TYR A 172 -19.14 -4.39 -10.76
C TYR A 172 -18.27 -3.99 -11.96
N PHE A 173 -17.06 -4.54 -12.09
CA PHE A 173 -16.17 -4.29 -13.22
C PHE A 173 -16.83 -4.60 -14.57
N VAL A 174 -17.41 -5.79 -14.74
CA VAL A 174 -18.12 -6.20 -15.96
C VAL A 174 -19.24 -5.20 -16.29
N SER A 175 -19.99 -4.74 -15.28
CA SER A 175 -21.04 -3.74 -15.48
C SER A 175 -20.50 -2.39 -15.99
N LEU A 176 -19.28 -2.00 -15.59
CA LEU A 176 -18.63 -0.79 -16.08
C LEU A 176 -18.18 -0.95 -17.53
N VAL A 177 -17.57 -2.09 -17.87
CA VAL A 177 -17.06 -2.39 -19.22
C VAL A 177 -18.18 -2.42 -20.26
N GLN A 178 -19.33 -2.99 -19.89
CA GLN A 178 -20.49 -3.13 -20.79
C GLN A 178 -21.33 -1.87 -20.94
N MET A 179 -21.21 -0.90 -20.03
CA MET A 179 -21.98 0.34 -20.07
C MET A 179 -21.48 1.25 -21.20
N GLN A 180 -22.40 1.88 -21.93
CA GLN A 180 -22.08 2.74 -23.07
C GLN A 180 -21.38 4.05 -22.66
N PRO A 181 -20.34 4.49 -23.41
CA PRO A 181 -19.69 3.75 -24.49
C PRO A 181 -18.97 2.51 -23.95
N ALA A 182 -19.16 1.37 -24.59
CA ALA A 182 -18.57 0.10 -24.17
C ALA A 182 -17.05 0.14 -24.30
N TYR A 183 -16.35 -0.39 -23.30
CA TYR A 183 -14.88 -0.35 -23.26
C TYR A 183 -14.28 -1.50 -24.05
N GLU A 184 -13.12 -1.27 -24.64
CA GLU A 184 -12.31 -2.31 -25.27
C GLU A 184 -11.60 -3.10 -24.17
N LEU A 185 -11.98 -4.37 -23.99
CA LEU A 185 -11.50 -5.23 -22.92
C LEU A 185 -10.34 -6.12 -23.39
N SER A 186 -9.25 -6.13 -22.63
CA SER A 186 -8.07 -6.96 -22.87
C SER A 186 -7.59 -7.65 -21.60
N LEU A 187 -7.04 -8.85 -21.76
CA LEU A 187 -6.15 -9.48 -20.79
C LEU A 187 -4.74 -8.92 -21.00
N VAL A 188 -4.07 -8.52 -19.92
CA VAL A 188 -2.68 -8.04 -19.96
C VAL A 188 -1.75 -9.20 -19.62
N SER A 189 -0.87 -9.57 -20.54
CA SER A 189 0.15 -10.60 -20.29
C SER A 189 1.28 -10.08 -19.39
N GLU A 190 2.16 -10.98 -18.95
CA GLU A 190 3.38 -10.62 -18.19
C GLU A 190 4.29 -9.64 -18.96
N ASP A 191 4.37 -9.78 -20.29
CA ASP A 191 5.10 -8.86 -21.18
C ASP A 191 4.31 -7.58 -21.52
N GLU A 192 3.26 -7.25 -20.75
CA GLU A 192 2.34 -6.12 -20.94
C GLU A 192 1.57 -6.12 -22.29
N GLN A 193 1.55 -7.25 -23.00
CA GLN A 193 0.78 -7.35 -24.24
C GLN A 193 -0.71 -7.43 -23.95
N LYS A 194 -1.50 -6.70 -24.73
CA LYS A 194 -2.95 -6.64 -24.60
C LYS A 194 -3.61 -7.63 -25.54
N ILE A 195 -4.20 -8.67 -24.98
CA ILE A 195 -4.90 -9.73 -25.70
C ILE A 195 -6.40 -9.45 -25.60
N PRO A 196 -7.11 -9.17 -26.72
CA PRO A 196 -8.55 -8.95 -26.69
C PRO A 196 -9.27 -10.11 -26.01
N THR A 197 -10.20 -9.81 -25.10
CA THR A 197 -10.90 -10.84 -24.32
C THR A 197 -12.38 -10.50 -24.12
N SER A 198 -13.10 -11.41 -23.45
CA SER A 198 -14.54 -11.30 -23.22
C SER A 198 -14.87 -11.18 -21.74
N VAL A 199 -16.04 -10.62 -21.43
CA VAL A 199 -16.57 -10.58 -20.05
C VAL A 199 -16.73 -11.98 -19.47
N ALA A 200 -17.10 -12.97 -20.29
CA ALA A 200 -17.24 -14.36 -19.86
C ALA A 200 -15.90 -14.96 -19.42
N THR A 201 -14.81 -14.53 -20.06
CA THR A 201 -13.45 -14.90 -19.65
C THR A 201 -13.14 -14.33 -18.26
N VAL A 202 -13.45 -13.06 -18.01
CA VAL A 202 -13.25 -12.42 -16.69
C VAL A 202 -14.04 -13.14 -15.60
N GLU A 203 -15.31 -13.42 -15.84
CA GLU A 203 -16.18 -14.14 -14.90
C GLU A 203 -15.69 -15.56 -14.62
N GLY A 204 -15.08 -16.22 -15.60
CA GLY A 204 -14.49 -17.55 -15.47
C GLY A 204 -13.33 -17.65 -14.47
N TYR A 205 -12.68 -16.52 -14.13
CA TYR A 205 -11.60 -16.49 -13.13
C TYR A 205 -12.07 -16.36 -11.68
N ALA A 206 -13.36 -16.05 -11.44
CA ALA A 206 -13.88 -15.88 -10.08
C ALA A 206 -13.59 -17.08 -9.13
N PRO A 207 -13.74 -18.35 -9.54
CA PRO A 207 -13.56 -19.49 -8.63
C PRO A 207 -12.12 -19.69 -8.15
N MET A 208 -11.13 -19.28 -8.95
CA MET A 208 -9.70 -19.45 -8.68
C MET A 208 -9.05 -18.19 -8.09
N THR A 209 -9.80 -17.11 -7.96
CA THR A 209 -9.30 -15.84 -7.43
C THR A 209 -9.41 -15.83 -5.90
N PHE A 210 -8.35 -15.39 -5.24
CA PHE A 210 -8.27 -15.16 -3.81
C PHE A 210 -8.80 -13.78 -3.42
N SER A 211 -8.35 -12.73 -4.09
CA SER A 211 -8.80 -11.36 -3.88
C SER A 211 -8.86 -10.60 -5.20
N ALA A 212 -9.62 -9.51 -5.25
CA ALA A 212 -9.74 -8.70 -6.45
C ALA A 212 -9.65 -7.21 -6.11
N ASP A 213 -9.06 -6.43 -7.00
CA ASP A 213 -8.98 -4.99 -6.87
C ASP A 213 -9.25 -4.26 -8.18
N ILE A 214 -9.86 -3.08 -8.09
CA ILE A 214 -10.25 -2.26 -9.23
C ILE A 214 -9.58 -0.89 -9.13
N TYR A 215 -9.06 -0.44 -10.28
CA TYR A 215 -8.51 0.88 -10.45
C TYR A 215 -9.12 1.56 -11.67
N ALA A 216 -9.33 2.86 -11.58
CA ALA A 216 -9.75 3.67 -12.71
C ALA A 216 -8.82 4.86 -12.82
N GLU A 217 -8.35 5.15 -14.04
CA GLU A 217 -7.45 6.26 -14.31
C GLU A 217 -7.95 7.11 -15.47
N SER A 218 -7.57 8.39 -15.44
CA SER A 218 -7.81 9.33 -16.52
C SER A 218 -6.68 10.35 -16.54
N CYS A 219 -6.23 10.67 -17.75
CA CYS A 219 -5.09 11.54 -17.94
C CYS A 219 -5.41 12.61 -18.98
N SER A 220 -5.01 13.84 -18.69
CA SER A 220 -4.75 14.84 -19.72
C SER A 220 -3.31 14.67 -20.18
N TRP A 221 -3.12 14.35 -21.46
CA TRP A 221 -1.81 14.09 -22.04
C TRP A 221 -1.25 15.37 -22.66
N GLU A 222 0.00 15.69 -22.33
CA GLU A 222 0.75 16.81 -22.88
C GLU A 222 2.10 16.31 -23.41
N LYS A 223 2.62 16.91 -24.47
CA LYS A 223 3.98 16.63 -24.93
C LYS A 223 4.99 17.34 -24.03
N SER A 224 5.92 16.57 -23.48
CA SER A 224 7.12 17.08 -22.84
C SER A 224 8.11 17.66 -23.87
N GLY A 225 9.06 18.47 -23.41
CA GLY A 225 10.17 18.99 -24.22
C GLY A 225 11.03 17.90 -24.88
N ASP A 226 11.02 16.68 -24.32
CA ASP A 226 11.73 15.51 -24.88
C ASP A 226 10.90 14.72 -25.91
N ASN A 227 9.78 15.28 -26.40
CA ASN A 227 8.83 14.62 -27.31
C ASN A 227 8.21 13.34 -26.72
N CYS A 228 8.19 13.20 -25.40
CA CYS A 228 7.49 12.15 -24.68
C CYS A 228 6.10 12.63 -24.25
N TRP A 229 5.10 11.75 -24.27
CA TRP A 229 3.78 12.03 -23.71
C TRP A 229 3.82 11.93 -22.18
N GLN A 230 3.44 13.01 -21.50
CA GLN A 230 3.27 13.05 -20.05
C GLN A 230 1.79 13.15 -19.70
N GLY A 231 1.31 12.20 -18.91
CA GLY A 231 -0.07 12.16 -18.43
C GLY A 231 -0.19 12.86 -17.09
N LYS A 232 -1.02 13.89 -17.00
CA LYS A 232 -1.43 14.47 -15.73
C LYS A 232 -2.80 13.91 -15.35
N SER A 233 -2.90 13.36 -14.14
CA SER A 233 -4.16 12.81 -13.63
C SER A 233 -5.27 13.86 -13.69
N THR A 234 -6.43 13.47 -14.22
CA THR A 234 -7.60 14.33 -14.35
C THR A 234 -8.87 13.53 -14.05
N PHE A 235 -9.96 14.21 -13.70
CA PHE A 235 -11.25 13.55 -13.51
C PHE A 235 -12.01 13.52 -14.84
N ARG A 236 -12.54 12.35 -15.18
CA ARG A 236 -13.49 12.17 -16.29
C ARG A 236 -14.66 11.32 -15.81
N LYS A 237 -15.86 11.63 -16.29
CA LYS A 237 -17.05 10.81 -16.01
C LYS A 237 -16.83 9.36 -16.45
N ASP A 238 -16.33 9.20 -17.67
CA ASP A 238 -15.86 7.94 -18.25
C ASP A 238 -14.34 7.88 -18.16
N PRO A 239 -13.76 7.02 -17.30
CA PRO A 239 -12.32 6.93 -17.16
C PRO A 239 -11.63 6.50 -18.46
N ASP A 240 -10.40 6.92 -18.69
CA ASP A 240 -9.65 6.48 -19.87
C ASP A 240 -9.34 4.98 -19.81
N LYS A 241 -9.01 4.48 -18.61
CA LYS A 241 -8.83 3.05 -18.37
C LYS A 241 -9.45 2.61 -17.05
N ILE A 242 -9.91 1.37 -17.02
CA ILE A 242 -10.35 0.67 -15.82
C ILE A 242 -9.60 -0.67 -15.78
N ARG A 243 -8.92 -0.97 -14.68
CA ARG A 243 -8.18 -2.20 -14.47
C ARG A 243 -8.81 -3.03 -13.37
N LEU A 244 -8.86 -4.34 -13.58
CA LEU A 244 -9.23 -5.34 -12.60
C LEU A 244 -8.02 -6.26 -12.40
N PHE A 245 -7.52 -6.29 -11.17
CA PHE A 245 -6.48 -7.23 -10.74
C PHE A 245 -7.17 -8.36 -9.97
N LEU A 246 -6.88 -9.60 -10.37
CA LEU A 246 -7.33 -10.81 -9.69
C LEU A 246 -6.10 -11.51 -9.14
N HIS A 247 -5.96 -11.54 -7.82
CA HIS A 247 -4.85 -12.19 -7.15
C HIS A 247 -5.23 -13.66 -6.95
N LEU A 248 -4.38 -14.58 -7.43
CA LEU A 248 -4.62 -16.02 -7.39
C LEU A 248 -4.13 -16.64 -6.09
N ASP A 249 -3.16 -16.01 -5.45
CA ASP A 249 -2.63 -16.37 -4.14
C ASP A 249 -2.84 -15.23 -3.11
N HIS A 250 -2.43 -15.49 -1.87
CA HIS A 250 -2.55 -14.57 -0.75
C HIS A 250 -1.28 -13.73 -0.50
N ASN A 251 -0.22 -13.96 -1.29
CA ASN A 251 1.08 -13.28 -1.19
C ASN A 251 1.28 -12.26 -2.32
N ASP A 252 0.24 -12.05 -3.14
CA ASP A 252 0.23 -11.18 -4.32
C ASP A 252 1.32 -11.50 -5.35
N GLN A 253 1.79 -12.76 -5.40
CA GLN A 253 2.85 -13.16 -6.35
C GLN A 253 2.25 -13.57 -7.70
N GLU A 254 1.11 -14.26 -7.67
CA GLU A 254 0.36 -14.64 -8.86
C GLU A 254 -0.88 -13.78 -9.02
N PHE A 255 -0.96 -13.01 -10.12
CA PHE A 255 -2.12 -12.19 -10.43
C PHE A 255 -2.45 -12.17 -11.92
N ILE A 256 -3.70 -11.86 -12.21
CA ILE A 256 -4.23 -11.65 -13.56
C ILE A 256 -4.72 -10.21 -13.66
N CYS A 257 -4.34 -9.52 -14.73
CA CYS A 257 -4.77 -8.16 -14.97
C CYS A 257 -5.67 -8.08 -16.21
N PHE A 258 -6.87 -7.55 -16.03
CA PHE A 258 -7.75 -7.13 -17.13
C PHE A 258 -7.73 -5.62 -17.24
N GLU A 259 -7.56 -5.13 -18.46
CA GLU A 259 -7.63 -3.70 -18.76
C GLU A 259 -8.78 -3.43 -19.72
N ALA A 260 -9.66 -2.52 -19.33
CA ALA A 260 -10.71 -1.97 -20.16
C ALA A 260 -10.35 -0.54 -20.54
N VAL A 261 -10.29 -0.23 -21.84
CA VAL A 261 -9.88 1.07 -22.37
C VAL A 261 -11.05 1.78 -23.03
N HIS A 262 -11.17 3.09 -22.81
CA HIS A 262 -12.21 3.90 -23.45
C HIS A 262 -12.04 3.88 -24.99
N PRO A 263 -13.10 3.68 -25.79
CA PRO A 263 -13.00 3.53 -27.25
C PRO A 263 -12.65 4.82 -28.02
N ASP A 264 -12.47 5.96 -27.33
CA ASP A 264 -12.21 7.24 -27.98
C ASP A 264 -10.70 7.45 -28.13
N LYS A 265 -10.20 7.20 -29.33
CA LYS A 265 -8.76 7.26 -29.65
C LYS A 265 -8.17 8.65 -29.44
N ASN A 266 -8.97 9.72 -29.51
CA ASN A 266 -8.47 11.09 -29.27
C ASN A 266 -7.99 11.30 -27.83
N ARG A 267 -8.38 10.41 -26.91
CA ARG A 267 -7.91 10.40 -25.52
C ARG A 267 -6.49 9.86 -25.38
N PHE A 268 -5.95 9.24 -26.43
CA PHE A 268 -4.62 8.61 -26.47
C PHE A 268 -3.85 9.16 -27.66
N PRO A 269 -3.22 10.34 -27.53
CA PRO A 269 -2.68 11.07 -28.67
C PRO A 269 -1.67 10.30 -29.53
N TRP A 270 -0.86 9.42 -28.91
CA TRP A 270 0.10 8.57 -29.62
C TRP A 270 -0.53 7.53 -30.55
N LEU A 271 -1.82 7.17 -30.35
CA LEU A 271 -2.54 6.27 -31.25
C LEU A 271 -3.04 6.99 -32.52
N VAL A 272 -3.07 8.32 -32.49
CA VAL A 272 -3.53 9.17 -33.60
C VAL A 272 -2.34 9.66 -34.43
N GLU A 273 -1.17 9.88 -33.81
CA GLU A 273 0.06 10.32 -34.51
C GLU A 273 0.66 9.27 -35.45
N THR A 274 0.30 7.99 -35.34
CA THR A 274 0.76 6.92 -36.24
C THR A 274 -0.08 6.75 -37.51
N ALA A 275 -1.06 7.63 -37.76
CA ALA A 275 -1.99 7.53 -38.89
C ALA A 275 -1.64 8.40 -40.12
N ASP A 276 -0.49 9.08 -40.12
CA ASP A 276 0.02 9.88 -41.24
C ASP A 276 1.32 9.31 -41.83
#